data_AF-A0A182TPB2-F1
#
_entry.id   AF-A0A182TPB2-F1
#
_cell.length_a   1.000
_cell.length_b   1.000
_cell.length_c   1.000
_cell.angle_alpha   90.00
_cell.angle_beta   90.00
_cell.angle_gamma   90.00
#
_symmetry.space_group_name_H-M   'P 1'
#
loop_
_entity.id
_entity.type
_entity.pdbx_description
1 polymer ?
#
loop_
_entity_poly.entity_id
_entity_poly.type
_entity_poly.pdbx_seq_one_letter_code
_entity_poly.pdbx_strand_id
1 'polypeptide(L)'
;MENRLNDKQQCLDYLGDNEELSPAQICKKSSQSIETKLQTLRLRHCCERTVGSALHNAAYADVLHGGPGCTGRLTELLETDALAARITCEFTEVLIRYDCGQPYSIIHHCEDYAAGKYRAEV
;
A
#
# COMPACT_ATOMS: atom_id res chain seq x y z
N MET A 1 -12.75 -30.38 0.66
CA MET A 1 -11.47 -29.65 0.74
C MET A 1 -11.63 -28.38 -0.08
N GLU A 2 -12.07 -27.30 0.55
CA GLU A 2 -12.29 -26.02 -0.12
C GLU A 2 -11.23 -25.04 0.35
N ASN A 3 -10.39 -24.61 -0.60
CA ASN A 3 -9.22 -23.76 -0.42
C ASN A 3 -9.63 -22.32 -0.06
N ARG A 4 -10.07 -22.08 1.18
CA ARG A 4 -10.37 -20.74 1.71
C ARG A 4 -9.13 -19.91 2.09
N LEU A 5 -8.00 -20.15 1.43
CA LEU A 5 -6.75 -19.38 1.59
C LEU A 5 -6.38 -18.59 0.32
N ASN A 6 -7.11 -18.77 -0.79
CA ASN A 6 -6.83 -18.10 -2.06
C ASN A 6 -7.37 -16.66 -2.16
N ASP A 7 -8.07 -16.15 -1.14
CA ASP A 7 -8.65 -14.80 -1.11
C ASP A 7 -7.79 -13.77 -0.35
N LYS A 8 -6.55 -14.15 0.01
CA LYS A 8 -5.52 -13.15 0.32
C LYS A 8 -5.05 -12.62 -1.01
N GLN A 9 -5.60 -11.48 -1.45
CA GLN A 9 -5.12 -10.71 -2.61
C GLN A 9 -3.60 -10.77 -2.65
N GLN A 10 -3.11 -11.57 -3.59
CA GLN A 10 -1.72 -11.87 -3.77
C GLN A 10 -1.03 -10.58 -4.19
N CYS A 11 -0.46 -9.88 -3.20
CA CYS A 11 0.37 -8.70 -3.40
C CYS A 11 1.70 -9.19 -3.97
N LEU A 12 1.70 -9.49 -5.26
CA LEU A 12 2.85 -10.07 -5.95
C LEU A 12 3.64 -9.01 -6.71
N ASP A 13 2.96 -8.01 -7.28
CA ASP A 13 3.59 -7.01 -8.13
C ASP A 13 3.61 -5.61 -7.46
N TYR A 14 4.80 -5.18 -7.06
CA TYR A 14 5.00 -3.89 -6.38
C TYR A 14 5.59 -2.81 -7.29
N LEU A 15 5.19 -1.57 -7.05
CA LEU A 15 5.83 -0.41 -7.65
C LEU A 15 7.30 -0.33 -7.19
N GLY A 16 8.24 -0.22 -8.13
CA GLY A 16 9.67 -0.09 -7.83
C GLY A 16 10.37 -1.40 -7.43
N ASP A 17 9.71 -2.55 -7.55
CA ASP A 17 10.31 -3.85 -7.15
C ASP A 17 11.49 -4.25 -8.03
N ASN A 18 11.41 -3.93 -9.33
CA ASN A 18 12.43 -4.20 -10.34
C ASN A 18 12.61 -2.97 -11.24
N GLU A 19 13.66 -2.96 -12.07
CA GLU A 19 13.97 -1.83 -12.96
C GLU A 19 12.81 -1.50 -13.92
N GLU A 20 12.12 -2.51 -14.46
CA GLU A 20 10.96 -2.33 -15.36
C GLU A 20 9.72 -1.72 -14.66
N LEU A 21 9.61 -1.92 -13.36
CA LEU A 21 8.53 -1.41 -12.51
C LEU A 21 8.94 -0.13 -11.77
N SER A 22 10.12 0.41 -12.08
CA SER A 22 10.57 1.68 -11.53
C SER A 22 9.73 2.85 -12.08
N PRO A 23 9.52 3.91 -11.28
CA PRO A 23 8.90 5.16 -11.74
C PRO A 23 9.47 5.67 -13.06
N ALA A 24 10.79 5.60 -13.22
CA ALA A 24 11.49 6.08 -14.40
C ALA A 24 11.15 5.29 -15.68
N GLN A 25 10.88 3.98 -15.57
CA GLN A 25 10.53 3.16 -16.74
C GLN A 25 9.03 3.19 -17.02
N ILE A 26 8.18 3.26 -15.99
CA ILE A 26 6.73 3.38 -16.16
C ILE A 26 6.39 4.70 -16.86
N CYS A 27 6.97 5.82 -16.40
CA CYS A 27 6.68 7.16 -16.93
C CYS A 27 7.20 7.44 -18.35
N LYS A 28 7.95 6.51 -18.95
CA LYS A 28 8.38 6.56 -20.37
C LYS A 28 7.38 5.88 -21.32
N LYS A 29 6.41 5.12 -20.78
CA LYS A 29 5.43 4.38 -21.58
C LYS A 29 4.27 5.28 -22.01
N SER A 30 3.41 4.76 -22.88
CA SER A 30 2.17 5.45 -23.28
C SER A 30 1.20 5.57 -22.10
N SER A 31 0.34 6.59 -22.10
CA SER A 31 -0.66 6.82 -21.04
C SER A 31 -1.53 5.60 -20.75
N GLN A 32 -1.94 4.84 -21.77
CA GLN A 32 -2.71 3.60 -21.60
C GLN A 32 -1.89 2.53 -20.85
N SER A 33 -0.60 2.39 -21.18
CA SER A 33 0.27 1.44 -20.49
C SER A 33 0.56 1.88 -19.06
N ILE A 34 0.70 3.19 -18.81
CA ILE A 34 0.85 3.75 -17.47
C ILE A 34 -0.39 3.42 -16.65
N GLU A 35 -1.58 3.76 -17.14
CA GLU A 35 -2.86 3.47 -16.48
C GLU A 35 -3.00 2.00 -16.10
N THR A 36 -2.73 1.10 -17.05
CA THR A 36 -2.78 -0.35 -16.79
C THR A 36 -1.85 -0.74 -15.65
N LYS A 37 -0.62 -0.20 -15.64
CA LYS A 37 0.35 -0.45 -14.56
C LYS A 37 -0.09 0.15 -13.22
N LEU A 38 -0.71 1.32 -13.20
CA LEU A 38 -1.23 1.94 -11.97
C LEU A 38 -2.36 1.11 -11.35
N GLN A 39 -3.17 0.45 -12.17
CA GLN A 39 -4.28 -0.39 -11.70
C GLN A 39 -3.81 -1.77 -11.22
N THR A 40 -2.72 -2.31 -11.77
CA THR A 40 -2.20 -3.63 -11.39
C THR A 40 -1.19 -3.57 -10.24
N LEU A 41 -0.28 -2.58 -10.26
CA LEU A 41 0.79 -2.49 -9.27
C LEU A 41 0.25 -2.03 -7.93
N ARG A 42 0.87 -2.55 -6.87
CA ARG A 42 0.50 -2.28 -5.49
C ARG A 42 1.65 -1.61 -4.74
N LEU A 43 1.32 -0.98 -3.62
CA LEU A 43 2.32 -0.48 -2.70
C LEU A 43 2.82 -1.63 -1.80
N ARG A 44 4.07 -1.57 -1.35
CA ARG A 44 4.67 -2.68 -0.61
C ARG A 44 4.10 -2.75 0.81
N HIS A 45 3.95 -1.60 1.47
CA HIS A 45 3.48 -1.55 2.84
C HIS A 45 1.95 -1.41 2.91
N CYS A 46 1.36 -0.51 2.13
CA CYS A 46 -0.09 -0.43 1.95
C CYS A 46 -0.58 -1.40 0.86
N CYS A 47 -0.36 -2.69 1.09
CA CYS A 47 -0.55 -3.73 0.08
C CYS A 47 -2.01 -3.87 -0.38
N GLU A 48 -2.99 -3.43 0.39
CA GLU A 48 -4.40 -3.36 0.04
C GLU A 48 -4.73 -2.25 -1.00
N ARG A 49 -3.78 -1.33 -1.27
CA ARG A 49 -3.95 -0.21 -2.20
C ARG A 49 -3.17 -0.46 -3.50
N THR A 50 -3.84 -0.25 -4.63
CA THR A 50 -3.15 -0.11 -5.92
C THR A 50 -2.54 1.27 -6.03
N VAL A 51 -1.49 1.43 -6.83
CA VAL A 51 -0.84 2.74 -7.08
C VAL A 51 -1.87 3.76 -7.56
N GLY A 52 -2.76 3.36 -8.47
CA GLY A 52 -3.84 4.23 -8.98
C GLY A 52 -4.79 4.70 -7.88
N SER A 53 -5.18 3.81 -6.96
CA SER A 53 -6.08 4.15 -5.83
C SER A 53 -5.42 4.99 -4.73
N ALA A 54 -4.08 5.00 -4.68
CA ALA A 54 -3.32 5.76 -3.71
C ALA A 54 -3.06 7.22 -4.17
N LEU A 55 -3.20 7.49 -5.47
CA LEU A 55 -3.06 8.81 -6.04
C LEU A 55 -4.37 9.60 -5.97
N HIS A 56 -4.28 10.88 -5.61
CA HIS A 56 -5.39 11.81 -5.75
C HIS A 56 -5.65 12.14 -7.23
N ASN A 57 -6.90 12.46 -7.61
CA ASN A 57 -7.32 12.69 -9.00
C ASN A 57 -6.38 13.62 -9.81
N ALA A 58 -5.90 14.71 -9.20
CA ALA A 58 -4.96 15.63 -9.85
C ALA A 58 -3.58 14.99 -10.10
N ALA A 59 -3.03 14.30 -9.10
CA ALA A 59 -1.75 13.59 -9.23
C ALA A 59 -1.87 12.41 -10.21
N TYR A 60 -3.02 11.74 -10.24
CA TYR A 60 -3.29 10.67 -11.20
C TYR A 60 -3.25 11.19 -12.64
N ALA A 61 -3.91 12.33 -12.91
CA ALA A 61 -3.85 12.96 -14.23
C ALA A 61 -2.41 13.35 -14.64
N ASP A 62 -1.64 13.95 -13.71
CA ASP A 62 -0.23 14.30 -13.94
C ASP A 62 0.62 13.07 -14.29
N VAL A 63 0.38 11.94 -13.61
CA VAL A 63 1.09 10.68 -13.88
C VAL A 63 0.73 10.11 -15.25
N LEU A 64 -0.54 10.20 -15.67
CA LEU A 64 -0.96 9.74 -17.00
C LEU A 64 -0.35 10.53 -18.16
N HIS A 65 -0.01 11.80 -17.93
CA HIS A 65 0.71 12.61 -18.92
C HIS A 65 2.18 12.20 -19.08
N GLY A 66 2.73 11.39 -18.16
CA GLY A 66 4.09 10.87 -18.22
C GLY A 66 5.17 11.93 -17.93
N GLY A 67 6.41 11.63 -18.33
CA GLY A 67 7.53 12.56 -18.21
C GLY A 67 8.05 12.75 -16.78
N PRO A 68 8.80 13.84 -16.52
CA PRO A 68 9.49 14.05 -15.23
C PRO A 68 8.52 14.27 -14.06
N GLY A 69 7.36 14.89 -14.31
CA GLY A 69 6.31 15.07 -13.30
C GLY A 69 5.74 13.73 -12.82
N CYS A 70 5.49 12.79 -13.74
CA CYS A 70 5.09 11.42 -13.43
C CYS A 70 6.12 10.72 -12.52
N THR A 71 7.40 10.81 -12.87
CA THR A 71 8.45 10.16 -12.07
C THR A 71 8.53 10.76 -10.67
N GLY A 72 8.44 12.09 -10.54
CA GLY A 72 8.39 12.77 -9.26
C GLY A 72 7.23 12.30 -8.39
N ARG A 73 6.00 12.27 -8.93
CA ARG A 73 4.79 11.85 -8.20
C ARG A 73 4.83 10.40 -7.74
N LEU A 74 5.32 9.49 -8.58
CA LEU A 74 5.46 8.09 -8.21
C LEU A 74 6.55 7.86 -7.16
N THR A 75 7.64 8.65 -7.18
CA THR A 75 8.66 8.62 -6.14
C THR A 75 8.14 9.18 -4.81
N GLU A 76 7.45 10.33 -4.82
CA GLU A 76 6.79 10.91 -3.63
C GLU A 76 5.80 9.90 -3.00
N LEU A 77 5.09 9.13 -3.82
CA LEU A 77 4.19 8.08 -3.36
C LEU A 77 4.94 6.93 -2.66
N LEU A 78 6.09 6.49 -3.20
CA LEU A 78 6.93 5.47 -2.56
C LEU A 78 7.52 5.96 -1.23
N GLU A 79 7.92 7.23 -1.15
CA GLU A 79 8.37 7.85 0.10
C GLU A 79 7.25 7.89 1.14
N THR A 80 6.01 8.15 0.70
CA THR A 80 4.82 8.14 1.57
C THR A 80 4.50 6.73 2.07
N ASP A 81 4.60 5.71 1.22
CA ASP A 81 4.43 4.30 1.62
C ASP A 81 5.51 3.87 2.64
N ALA A 82 6.77 4.28 2.42
CA ALA A 82 7.85 4.04 3.37
C ALA A 82 7.63 4.77 4.70
N LEU A 83 7.07 5.98 4.68
CA LEU A 83 6.71 6.70 5.90
C LEU A 83 5.57 6.00 6.66
N ALA A 84 4.53 5.54 5.95
CA ALA A 84 3.44 4.76 6.55
C ALA A 84 3.96 3.49 7.22
N ALA A 85 4.92 2.81 6.58
CA ALA A 85 5.61 1.66 7.15
C ALA A 85 6.31 2.01 8.48
N ARG A 86 7.10 3.09 8.49
CA ARG A 86 7.81 3.55 9.69
C ARG A 86 6.86 3.89 10.82
N ILE A 87 5.80 4.65 10.53
CA ILE A 87 4.79 5.00 11.54
C ILE A 87 4.14 3.74 12.10
N THR A 88 3.76 2.80 11.24
CA THR A 88 3.11 1.55 11.68
C THR A 88 4.06 0.67 12.50
N CYS A 89 5.34 0.58 12.13
CA CYS A 89 6.36 -0.13 12.90
C CYS A 89 6.55 0.48 14.29
N GLU A 90 6.73 1.80 14.39
CA GLU A 90 6.87 2.51 15.67
C GLU A 90 5.62 2.35 16.55
N PHE A 91 4.41 2.45 15.97
CA PHE A 91 3.16 2.17 16.69
C PHE A 91 3.07 0.73 17.19
N THR A 92 3.54 -0.23 16.40
CA THR A 92 3.56 -1.65 16.80
C THR A 92 4.49 -1.86 17.98
N GLU A 93 5.65 -1.21 18.02
CA GLU A 93 6.54 -1.26 19.19
C GLU A 93 5.90 -0.67 20.46
N VAL A 94 5.08 0.36 20.32
CA VAL A 94 4.29 0.89 21.45
C VAL A 94 3.25 -0.13 21.90
N LEU A 95 2.54 -0.78 20.97
CA LEU A 95 1.54 -1.80 21.29
C LEU A 95 2.14 -3.06 21.91
N ILE A 96 3.35 -3.49 21.51
CA ILE A 96 4.04 -4.65 22.13
C ILE A 96 4.40 -4.39 23.60
N ARG A 97 4.54 -3.13 24.01
CA ARG A 97 4.77 -2.76 25.41
C ARG A 97 3.51 -2.84 26.27
N TYR A 98 2.32 -2.99 25.66
CA TYR A 98 1.10 -3.29 26.40
C TYR A 98 1.06 -4.78 26.76
N ASP A 99 0.77 -5.08 28.02
CA ASP A 99 0.58 -6.45 28.47
C ASP A 99 -0.77 -6.97 27.98
N CYS A 100 -0.80 -7.59 26.79
CA CYS A 100 -2.00 -8.15 26.17
C CYS A 100 -2.74 -9.17 27.07
N GLY A 101 -2.15 -9.63 28.18
CA GLY A 101 -2.79 -10.47 29.19
C GLY A 101 -3.71 -9.71 30.15
N GLN A 102 -3.69 -8.38 30.15
CA GLN A 102 -4.61 -7.53 30.90
C GLN A 102 -5.81 -7.14 30.02
N PRO A 103 -7.06 -7.25 30.52
CA PRO A 103 -8.24 -6.85 29.75
C PRO A 103 -8.32 -5.32 29.68
N TYR A 104 -7.89 -4.73 28.57
CA TYR A 104 -8.03 -3.29 28.30
C TYR A 104 -9.36 -2.92 27.62
N SER A 105 -10.10 -3.91 27.13
CA SER A 105 -11.44 -3.79 26.55
C SER A 105 -12.21 -5.09 26.79
N ILE A 106 -13.54 -4.98 26.93
CA ILE A 106 -14.45 -6.12 27.13
C ILE A 106 -14.62 -6.94 25.84
N ILE A 107 -14.35 -6.33 24.68
CA ILE A 107 -14.68 -6.88 23.35
C ILE A 107 -13.43 -7.10 22.47
N HIS A 108 -12.35 -6.35 22.69
CA HIS A 108 -11.16 -6.38 21.82
C HIS A 108 -9.89 -6.66 22.60
N HIS A 109 -9.12 -7.65 22.16
CA HIS A 109 -7.80 -7.92 22.69
C HIS A 109 -6.75 -7.15 21.88
N CYS A 110 -5.63 -6.79 22.51
CA CYS A 110 -4.56 -6.04 21.83
C CYS A 110 -4.01 -6.76 20.59
N GLU A 111 -4.11 -8.08 20.53
CA GLU A 111 -3.74 -8.90 19.36
C GLU A 111 -4.59 -8.61 18.11
N ASP A 112 -5.83 -8.14 18.29
CA ASP A 112 -6.74 -7.82 17.18
C ASP A 112 -6.26 -6.58 16.39
N TYR A 113 -5.64 -5.61 17.08
CA TYR A 113 -5.06 -4.39 16.51
C TYR A 113 -3.75 -4.65 15.77
N ALA A 114 -2.93 -5.58 16.26
CA ALA A 114 -1.71 -5.98 15.57
C ALA A 114 -1.99 -6.74 14.25
N ALA A 115 -3.13 -7.44 14.17
CA ALA A 115 -3.50 -8.26 13.01
C ALA A 115 -4.25 -7.51 11.89
N GLY A 116 -4.46 -6.19 12.01
CA GLY A 116 -5.19 -5.40 11.01
C GLY A 116 -6.64 -5.86 10.79
N LYS A 117 -7.25 -6.55 11.75
CA LYS A 117 -8.55 -7.22 11.64
C LYS A 117 -9.77 -6.30 11.87
N TYR A 118 -9.64 -5.00 11.61
CA TYR A 118 -10.77 -4.08 11.71
C TYR A 118 -11.39 -3.86 10.33
N ARG A 119 -12.49 -4.59 10.07
CA ARG A 119 -13.51 -4.11 9.13
C ARG A 119 -14.42 -3.19 9.93
N ALA A 120 -14.34 -1.88 9.67
CA ALA A 120 -15.37 -0.97 10.13
C ALA A 120 -16.67 -1.31 9.39
N GLU A 121 -17.57 -2.02 10.04
CA GLU A 121 -18.97 -2.07 9.61
C GLU A 121 -19.60 -0.74 10.05
N VAL A 122 -19.95 0.09 9.05
CA VAL A 122 -20.81 1.26 9.21
C VAL A 122 -22.26 0.80 9.06
#